data_AF-A0A4Y8C9U2-F1
#
_entry.id   AF-A0A4Y8C9U2-F1
#
_cell.length_a   1.000
_cell.length_b   1.000
_cell.length_c   1.000
_cell.angle_alpha   90.00
_cell.angle_beta   90.00
_cell.angle_gamma   90.00
#
_symmetry.space_group_name_H-M   'P 1'
#
loop_
_entity.id
_entity.type
_entity.pdbx_description
1 polymer ?
#
loop_
_entity_poly.entity_id
_entity_poly.type
_entity_poly.pdbx_seq_one_letter_code
_entity_poly.pdbx_strand_id
1 'polypeptide(L)' 'MIENLAFVFFSVVVLGFFGIAVLSKNMLYSLSALAGGMVFLSGFYFLLDAEFLGVIQIIVY' A
#
# COMPACT_ATOMS: atom_id res chain seq x y z
N MET A 1 -19.99 -4.61 -4.54
CA MET A 1 -19.52 -4.20 -5.91
C MET A 1 -18.43 -3.14 -5.82
N ILE A 2 -18.60 -2.12 -4.97
CA ILE A 2 -17.56 -1.11 -4.72
C ILE A 2 -16.37 -1.70 -3.95
N GLU A 3 -16.57 -2.59 -2.96
CA GLU A 3 -15.41 -3.19 -2.25
C GLU A 3 -14.52 -4.01 -3.18
N ASN A 4 -15.11 -4.77 -4.11
CA ASN A 4 -14.33 -5.52 -5.10
C ASN A 4 -13.51 -4.59 -6.02
N LEU A 5 -14.10 -3.46 -6.44
CA LEU A 5 -13.38 -2.49 -7.27
C LEU A 5 -12.24 -1.83 -6.47
N ALA A 6 -12.50 -1.45 -5.22
CA ALA A 6 -11.49 -0.92 -4.32
C ALA A 6 -10.36 -1.93 -4.06
N PHE A 7 -10.70 -3.20 -3.83
CA PHE A 7 -9.72 -4.27 -3.62
C PHE A 7 -8.79 -4.44 -4.82
N VAL A 8 -9.34 -4.47 -6.04
CA VAL A 8 -8.53 -4.57 -7.27
C VAL A 8 -7.67 -3.32 -7.46
N PHE A 9 -8.23 -2.13 -7.23
CA PHE A 9 -7.48 -0.88 -7.33
C PHE A 9 -6.28 -0.86 -6.37
N PHE A 10 -6.50 -1.12 -5.08
CA PHE A 10 -5.42 -1.16 -4.09
C PHE A 10 -4.41 -2.27 -4.41
N SER A 11 -4.85 -3.42 -4.92
CA SER A 11 -3.94 -4.51 -5.34
C SER A 11 -2.99 -4.09 -6.44
N VAL A 12 -3.49 -3.45 -7.51
CA VAL A 12 -2.66 -2.98 -8.61
C VAL A 12 -1.68 -1.92 -8.15
N VAL A 13 -2.15 -0.95 -7.34
CA VAL A 13 -1.32 0.14 -6.82
C VAL A 13 -0.22 -0.40 -5.92
N VAL A 14 -0.56 -1.22 -4.93
CA VAL A 14 0.40 -1.79 -3.97
C VAL A 14 1.45 -2.65 -4.67
N LEU A 15 1.04 -3.53 -5.60
CA LEU A 15 1.99 -4.32 -6.38
C LEU A 15 2.91 -3.43 -7.24
N GLY A 16 2.39 -2.35 -7.83
CA GLY A 16 3.19 -1.40 -8.59
C GLY A 16 4.24 -0.70 -7.72
N PHE A 17 3.85 -0.21 -6.53
CA PHE A 17 4.75 0.44 -5.59
C PHE A 17 5.84 -0.51 -5.08
N PHE A 18 5.49 -1.73 -4.65
CA PHE A 18 6.49 -2.71 -4.22
C PHE A 18 7.36 -3.22 -5.37
N GLY A 19 6.82 -3.32 -6.59
CA GLY A 19 7.61 -3.60 -7.79
C GLY A 19 8.69 -2.55 -8.03
N ILE A 20 8.34 -1.26 -7.94
CA ILE A 20 9.30 -0.16 -8.06
C ILE A 20 10.30 -0.18 -6.90
N ALA A 21 9.84 -0.46 -5.67
CA ALA A 21 10.68 -0.53 -4.48
C ALA A 21 11.82 -1.54 -4.64
N VAL A 22 11.56 -2.71 -5.23
CA VAL A 22 12.55 -3.77 -5.40
C VAL A 22 13.38 -3.62 -6.69
N LEU A 23 12.77 -3.14 -7.78
CA LEU A 23 13.43 -3.08 -9.09
C LEU A 23 14.22 -1.79 -9.34
N SER A 24 13.97 -0.73 -8.56
CA SER A 24 14.66 0.56 -8.73
C SER A 24 16.14 0.47 -8.34
N LYS A 25 17.01 0.98 -9.23
CA LYS A 25 18.45 1.17 -8.96
C LYS A 25 18.74 2.46 -8.17
N ASN A 26 17.77 3.37 -8.10
CA ASN A 26 17.88 4.60 -7.32
C ASN A 26 17.29 4.37 -5.93
N MET A 27 18.13 4.58 -4.90
CA MET A 27 17.74 4.43 -3.50
C MET A 27 16.57 5.34 -3.12
N LEU A 28 16.54 6.57 -3.62
CA LEU A 28 15.48 7.52 -3.28
C LEU A 28 14.12 7.04 -3.83
N TYR A 29 14.09 6.56 -5.07
CA TYR A 29 12.85 6.02 -5.65
C TYR A 29 12.42 4.71 -5.01
N SER A 30 13.38 3.86 -4.61
CA SER A 30 13.08 2.63 -3.87
C SER A 30 12.41 2.95 -2.53
N LEU A 31 12.98 3.88 -1.76
CA LEU A 31 12.44 4.30 -0.45
C LEU A 31 11.10 5.03 -0.57
N SER A 32 10.96 5.95 -1.52
CA SER A 32 9.68 6.64 -1.74
C SER A 32 8.58 5.67 -2.17
N ALA A 33 8.93 4.68 -3.00
CA ALA A 33 7.97 3.67 -3.42
C ALA A 33 7.61 2.71 -2.27
N LEU A 34 8.57 2.38 -1.40
CA LEU A 34 8.33 1.60 -0.19
C LEU A 34 7.35 2.33 0.74
N ALA A 35 7.62 3.60 1.07
CA ALA A 35 6.76 4.41 1.93
C ALA A 35 5.34 4.55 1.36
N GLY A 36 5.21 4.86 0.06
CA GLY A 36 3.91 4.90 -0.60
C GLY A 36 3.18 3.57 -0.56
N GLY A 37 3.88 2.46 -0.82
CA GLY A 37 3.33 1.11 -0.75
C GLY A 37 2.79 0.76 0.64
N MET A 38 3.51 1.14 1.71
CA MET A 38 3.08 0.91 3.09
C MET A 38 1.81 1.67 3.46
N VAL A 39 1.66 2.91 2.98
CA VAL A 39 0.43 3.71 3.18
C VAL A 39 -0.74 3.08 2.45
N PHE A 40 -0.58 2.71 1.17
CA PHE A 40 -1.68 2.09 0.40
C PHE A 40 -2.10 0.72 0.94
N LEU A 41 -1.20 0.02 1.64
CA LEU A 41 -1.50 -1.25 2.30
C LEU A 41 -2.55 -1.09 3.41
N SER A 42 -2.62 0.08 4.06
CA SER A 42 -3.67 0.37 5.05
C SER A 42 -5.09 0.29 4.47
N GLY A 43 -5.25 0.57 3.17
CA GLY A 43 -6.54 0.48 2.49
C GLY A 43 -7.16 -0.92 2.55
N PHE A 44 -6.34 -1.97 2.58
CA PHE A 44 -6.83 -3.34 2.77
C PHE A 44 -7.36 -3.60 4.17
N TYR A 45 -6.72 -3.05 5.19
CA TYR A 45 -7.20 -3.19 6.57
C TYR A 45 -8.55 -2.50 6.75
N PHE A 46 -8.76 -1.32 6.15
CA PHE A 46 -10.07 -0.66 6.17
C PHE A 46 -11.14 -1.43 5.37
N LEU A 47 -10.77 -2.06 4.25
CA LEU A 47 -11.68 -2.90 3.47
C LEU A 47 -12.11 -4.19 4.20
N LEU A 48 -11.30 -4.66 5.15
CA LEU A 48 -11.52 -5.90 5.91
C LEU A 48 -12.05 -5.64 7.34
N ASP A 49 -12.60 -4.44 7.59
CA ASP A 49 -13.11 -4.00 8.90
C ASP A 49 -12.05 -4.04 10.03
N ALA A 50 -10.76 -3.95 9.69
CA ALA A 50 -9.63 -3.94 10.61
C ALA A 50 -9.11 -2.50 10.84
N GLU A 51 -10.00 -1.59 11.26
CA GLU A 51 -9.73 -0.14 11.32
C GLU A 51 -8.50 0.22 12.18
N PHE A 52 -8.37 -0.38 13.37
CA PHE A 52 -7.24 -0.12 14.27
C PHE A 52 -5.90 -0.46 13.62
N LEU A 53 -5.85 -1.59 12.90
CA LEU A 53 -4.65 -2.03 12.21
C LEU A 53 -4.33 -1.13 11.02
N GLY A 54 -5.36 -0.64 10.32
CA GLY A 54 -5.22 0.36 9.26
C GLY A 54 -4.61 1.68 9.75
N VAL A 55 -5.05 2.17 10.90
CA VAL A 55 -4.49 3.39 11.50
C VAL A 55 -3.03 3.18 11.94
N ILE A 56 -2.72 2.06 12.59
CA ILE A 56 -1.34 1.73 12.99
C ILE A 56 -0.43 1.66 11.77
N GLN A 57 -0.90 1.05 10.68
CA GLN A 57 -0.13 0.93 9.44
C GLN A 57 0.33 2.30 8.93
N ILE A 58 -0.53 3.32 8.99
CA ILE A 58 -0.20 4.68 8.51
C ILE A 58 0.75 5.42 9.49
N ILE A 59 0.60 5.19 10.79
CA ILE A 59 1.37 5.91 11.82
C ILE A 59 2.80 5.37 11.92
N VAL A 60 2.96 4.05 11.80
CA VAL A 60 4.24 3.37 12.07
C VAL A 60 5.08 3.18 10.82
N TYR A 61 4.45 2.93 9.66
CA TYR A 61 5.12 2.56 8.41
C TYR A 61 4.94 3.62 7.32
#